data_AF-A0A949HEG5-F1
#
_entry.id   AF-A0A949HEG5-F1
#
_cell.length_a   1.000
_cell.length_b   1.000
_cell.length_c   1.000
_cell.angle_alpha   90.00
_cell.angle_beta   90.00
_cell.angle_gamma   90.00
#
_symmetry.space_group_name_H-M   'P 1'
#
loop_
_entity.id
_entity.type
_entity.pdbx_description
1 polymer ?
#
loop_
_entity_poly.entity_id
_entity_poly.type
_entity_poly.pdbx_seq_one_letter_code
_entity_poly.pdbx_strand_id
1 'polypeptide(L)' 'MPRSFTIERENLPAVVQGWLRAVALGDEELIELIFTEREVVLRRPASPQLRAWARGVTDRYDRAFRELAGL' A
#
# COMPACT_ATOMS: atom_id res chain seq x y z
N MET A 1 17.56 -0.27 -1.03
CA MET A 1 16.65 0.89 -1.07
C MET A 1 15.30 0.48 -0.51
N PRO A 2 14.59 1.33 0.27
CA PRO A 2 13.24 1.01 0.71
C PRO A 2 12.33 0.79 -0.53
N ARG A 3 11.54 -0.29 -0.52
CA ARG A 3 10.63 -0.65 -1.62
C ARG A 3 9.42 0.27 -1.75
N SER A 4 9.17 1.10 -0.74
CA SER A 4 8.16 2.16 -0.81
C SER A 4 8.57 3.41 -0.04
N PHE A 5 8.01 4.55 -0.45
CA PHE A 5 8.22 5.87 0.13
C PHE A 5 6.89 6.62 0.19
N THR A 6 6.62 7.31 1.29
CA THR A 6 5.40 8.12 1.45
C THR A 6 5.75 9.60 1.26
N ILE A 7 4.96 10.29 0.44
CA ILE A 7 5.14 11.71 0.13
C ILE A 7 3.81 12.46 0.26
N GLU A 8 3.87 13.75 0.56
CA GLU A 8 2.71 14.62 0.42
C GLU A 8 2.31 14.75 -1.06
N ARG A 9 1.02 14.66 -1.35
CA ARG A 9 0.47 14.76 -2.71
C ARG A 9 0.92 16.04 -3.41
N GLU A 10 1.01 17.13 -2.68
CA GLU A 10 1.37 18.46 -3.21
C GLU A 10 2.82 18.53 -3.71
N ASN A 11 3.69 17.66 -3.20
CA ASN A 11 5.08 17.55 -3.63
C ASN A 11 5.26 16.73 -4.93
N LEU A 12 4.18 16.14 -5.47
CA LEU A 12 4.21 15.45 -6.77
C LEU A 12 4.03 16.44 -7.94
N PRO A 13 4.53 16.13 -9.15
CA PRO A 13 4.30 16.97 -10.33
C PRO A 13 2.81 17.19 -10.60
N ALA A 14 2.43 18.38 -11.08
CA ALA A 14 1.03 18.76 -11.31
C ALA A 14 0.27 17.77 -12.23
N VAL A 15 0.95 17.18 -13.23
CA VAL A 15 0.39 16.15 -14.10
C VAL A 15 0.01 14.87 -13.31
N VAL A 16 0.87 14.45 -12.38
CA VAL A 16 0.63 13.29 -11.52
C VAL A 16 -0.51 13.58 -10.53
N GLN A 17 -0.56 14.79 -9.96
CA GLN A 17 -1.69 15.22 -9.14
C GLN A 17 -3.02 15.17 -9.91
N GLY A 18 -3.00 15.49 -11.21
CA GLY A 18 -4.13 15.32 -12.12
C GLY A 18 -4.58 13.86 -12.25
N TRP A 19 -3.64 12.93 -12.42
CA TRP A 19 -3.93 11.50 -12.47
C TRP A 19 -4.53 10.96 -11.18
N LEU A 20 -4.03 11.42 -10.02
CA LEU A 20 -4.55 11.00 -8.71
C LEU A 20 -6.03 11.33 -8.55
N ARG A 21 -6.50 12.48 -9.07
CA ARG A 21 -7.94 12.81 -9.09
C ARG A 21 -8.77 11.81 -9.91
N ALA A 22 -8.24 11.34 -11.04
CA ALA A 22 -8.94 10.39 -11.91
C ALA A 22 -9.10 8.99 -11.27
N VAL A 23 -8.27 8.66 -10.28
CA VAL A 23 -8.26 7.36 -9.58
C VAL A 23 -8.73 7.45 -8.13
N ALA A 24 -9.48 8.50 -7.77
CA ALA A 24 -10.02 8.72 -6.43
C ALA A 24 -8.95 8.82 -5.31
N LEU A 25 -7.76 9.32 -5.64
CA LEU A 25 -6.69 9.65 -4.68
C LEU A 25 -6.42 11.16 -4.61
N GLY A 26 -7.28 11.98 -5.21
CA GLY A 26 -7.09 13.43 -5.31
C GLY A 26 -7.14 14.18 -3.98
N ASP A 27 -7.89 13.65 -3.02
CA ASP A 27 -8.10 14.26 -1.69
C ASP A 27 -7.18 13.66 -0.61
N GLU A 28 -6.32 12.71 -0.99
CA GLU A 28 -5.34 12.15 -0.06
C GLU A 28 -4.20 13.16 0.17
N GLU A 29 -3.91 13.48 1.43
CA GLU A 29 -2.78 14.33 1.80
C GLU A 29 -1.45 13.63 1.53
N LEU A 30 -1.40 12.32 1.78
CA LEU A 30 -0.23 11.48 1.64
C LEU A 30 -0.46 10.40 0.58
N ILE A 31 0.56 10.13 -0.22
CA ILE A 31 0.58 9.08 -1.24
C ILE A 31 1.78 8.18 -1.00
N GLU A 32 1.58 6.87 -1.07
CA GLU A 32 2.67 5.90 -1.04
C GLU A 32 3.09 5.55 -2.47
N LEU A 33 4.37 5.78 -2.76
CA LEU A 33 5.06 5.36 -3.97
C LEU A 33 5.68 3.98 -3.71
N ILE A 34 5.34 2.99 -4.52
CA ILE A 34 5.96 1.66 -4.48
C ILE A 34 6.82 1.51 -5.72
N PHE A 35 8.10 1.25 -5.51
CA PHE A 35 9.04 1.01 -6.60
C PHE A 35 9.10 -0.50 -6.88
N THR A 36 8.71 -0.87 -8.10
CA THR A 36 8.92 -2.22 -8.64
C THR A 36 10.07 -2.20 -9.65
N GLU A 37 10.42 -3.34 -10.24
CA GLU A 37 11.48 -3.40 -11.26
C GLU A 37 11.12 -2.63 -12.54
N ARG A 38 9.83 -2.45 -12.84
CA ARG A 38 9.36 -1.92 -14.13
C ARG A 38 8.57 -0.62 -14.01
N GLU A 39 7.98 -0.38 -12.86
CA GLU A 39 7.03 0.71 -12.68
C GLU A 39 7.02 1.25 -11.25
N VAL A 40 6.46 2.46 -11.12
CA VAL A 40 6.15 3.08 -9.83
C VAL A 40 4.64 3.07 -9.64
N VAL A 41 4.19 2.41 -8.59
CA VAL A 41 2.77 2.34 -8.24
C VAL A 41 2.45 3.41 -7.21
N LEU A 42 1.43 4.22 -7.50
CA LEU A 42 0.89 5.23 -6.58
C LEU A 42 -0.33 4.64 -5.89
N ARG A 43 -0.36 4.66 -4.55
CA ARG A 43 -1.53 4.20 -3.78
C ARG A 43 -1.75 5.03 -2.53
N ARG A 44 -2.94 4.87 -1.93
CA ARG A 44 -3.20 5.31 -0.55
C ARG A 44 -2.18 4.68 0.40
N PRO A 45 -1.59 5.45 1.34
CA PRO A 45 -0.71 4.90 2.35
C PRO A 45 -1.39 3.79 3.14
N ALA A 46 -0.72 2.65 3.26
CA ALA A 46 -1.27 1.57 4.05
C ALA A 46 -1.33 1.96 5.54
N SER A 47 -2.51 1.93 6.15
CA SER A 47 -2.66 2.15 7.59
C SER A 47 -1.75 1.18 8.37
N PRO A 48 -0.84 1.69 9.23
CA PRO A 48 0.00 0.84 10.07
C PRO A 48 -0.84 -0.13 10.93
N GLN A 49 -1.97 0.35 11.44
CA GLN A 49 -2.91 -0.43 12.25
C GLN A 49 -3.58 -1.52 11.42
N LEU A 50 -4.01 -1.20 10.19
CA LEU A 50 -4.58 -2.18 9.27
C LEU A 50 -3.55 -3.26 8.88
N ARG A 51 -2.28 -2.88 8.69
CA ARG A 51 -1.18 -3.83 8.44
C ARG A 51 -0.90 -4.73 9.64
N ALA A 52 -0.97 -4.20 10.85
CA ALA A 52 -0.80 -5.00 12.07
C ALA A 52 -1.97 -5.99 12.25
N TRP A 53 -3.20 -5.52 12.04
CA TRP A 53 -4.40 -6.35 12.04
C TRP A 53 -4.33 -7.46 10.98
N ALA A 54 -4.02 -7.10 9.73
CA ALA A 54 -3.96 -8.05 8.62
C ALA A 54 -2.93 -9.16 8.87
N ARG A 55 -1.76 -8.84 9.45
CA ARG A 55 -0.78 -9.86 9.84
C ARG A 55 -1.35 -10.85 10.85
N GLY A 56 -1.98 -10.35 11.92
CA GLY A 56 -2.59 -11.22 12.92
C GLY A 56 -3.71 -12.12 12.36
N VAL A 57 -4.44 -11.64 11.35
CA VAL A 57 -5.46 -12.44 10.65
C VAL A 57 -4.81 -13.49 9.76
N THR A 58 -3.85 -13.12 8.92
CA THR A 58 -3.14 -14.04 8.02
C THR A 58 -2.44 -15.15 8.79
N ASP A 59 -1.76 -14.83 9.90
CA ASP A 59 -1.07 -15.83 10.72
C ASP A 59 -2.05 -16.88 11.31
N ARG A 60 -3.26 -16.44 11.67
CA ARG A 60 -4.30 -17.35 12.17
C ARG A 60 -4.81 -18.27 11.07
N TYR A 61 -5.04 -17.74 9.87
CA TYR A 61 -5.47 -18.54 8.73
C TYR A 61 -4.38 -19.50 8.27
N ASP A 62 -3.11 -19.07 8.24
CA ASP A 62 -1.99 -19.94 7.86
C ASP A 62 -1.83 -21.09 8.86
N ARG A 63 -1.96 -20.82 10.17
CA ARG A 63 -1.97 -21.87 11.20
C ARG A 63 -3.11 -22.87 10.99
N ALA A 64 -4.34 -22.37 10.82
CA ALA A 64 -5.50 -23.23 10.60
C ALA A 64 -5.37 -24.04 9.29
N PHE A 65 -4.81 -23.45 8.25
CA PHE A 65 -4.54 -24.13 7.00
C PHE A 65 -3.52 -25.25 7.17
N ARG A 66 -2.41 -25.01 7.88
CA ARG A 66 -1.39 -26.04 8.17
C ARG A 66 -1.97 -27.19 8.97
N GLU A 67 -2.77 -26.91 10.00
CA GLU A 67 -3.47 -27.92 10.78
C GLU A 67 -4.40 -28.79 9.90
N LEU A 68 -5.17 -28.16 9.01
CA LEU A 68 -6.04 -28.89 8.06
C LEU A 68 -5.26 -29.67 7.00
N ALA A 69 -4.12 -29.16 6.56
CA ALA A 69 -3.27 -29.79 5.55
C ALA A 69 -2.35 -30.88 6.14
N GLY A 70 -2.29 -31.02 7.47
CA GLY A 70 -1.37 -31.95 8.15
C GLY A 70 0.10 -31.54 8.06
N LEU A 71 0.37 -30.24 7.93
CA LEU A 71 1.71 -29.63 7.83
C LEU A 71 2.21 -29.07 9.16
#